data_AF-A0A8T5TN22-F1
#
_entry.id   AF-A0A8T5TN22-F1
#
_cell.length_a   1.000
_cell.length_b   1.000
_cell.length_c   1.000
_cell.angle_alpha   90.00
_cell.angle_beta   90.00
_cell.angle_gamma   90.00
#
_symmetry.space_group_name_H-M   'P 1'
#
loop_
_entity.id
_entity.type
_entity.pdbx_description
1 polymer ?
#
loop_
_entity_poly.entity_id
_entity_poly.type
_entity_poly.pdbx_seq_one_letter_code
_entity_poly.pdbx_strand_id
1 'polypeptide(L)'
;MLYNIFLLKGTNLSDLDLLNIYSYPSNIIQIKNKEFIHQILYTHNDYRNNHKKKQIVRATQSGNKIYSYVIEEPVPQLITGLNIYTIYIDGTMSIGLIFEKDDNPYDYKDIFLDLLHEYLNIETNFSLDDDVEIENLLISLFIGIRRHGDEVINKKPQLEYHYENEFTKVFLFGIDEVGKTSLVHRIKTGDFNDNFFTPTRKFNIEYIQEDESLIAYWDMPGQILFRKKWLFGMQDSNFLIYMIDIANQLRFEEAKKEFWRILKRFEIIGVPILIIGNKVDLINENIDEQQIETLRKEIYKFFELEKITNRDWKFLFTSVKMDYNIDKITENIFQLISSNKIN
;
A
#
# COMPACT_ATOMS: atom_id res chain seq x y z
N MET A 1 -3.53 -17.50 2.03
CA MET A 1 -3.73 -16.03 1.94
C MET A 1 -5.04 -15.61 2.62
N LEU A 2 -5.23 -14.33 2.99
CA LEU A 2 -6.53 -13.83 3.45
C LEU A 2 -7.59 -14.08 2.36
N TYR A 3 -8.56 -14.92 2.71
CA TYR A 3 -9.60 -15.41 1.81
C TYR A 3 -10.85 -14.55 1.85
N ASN A 4 -11.26 -14.14 3.06
CA ASN A 4 -12.49 -13.39 3.28
C ASN A 4 -12.43 -12.59 4.58
N ILE A 5 -13.24 -11.55 4.70
CA ILE A 5 -13.51 -10.81 5.93
C ILE A 5 -15.02 -10.70 6.15
N PHE A 6 -15.47 -10.75 7.39
CA PHE A 6 -16.87 -10.59 7.73
C PHE A 6 -17.09 -9.70 8.95
N LEU A 7 -18.30 -9.14 9.05
CA LEU A 7 -18.82 -8.46 10.23
C LEU A 7 -20.18 -9.08 10.61
N LEU A 8 -20.35 -9.40 11.89
CA LEU A 8 -21.62 -9.81 12.50
C LEU A 8 -22.11 -8.71 13.43
N LYS A 9 -23.28 -8.12 13.14
CA LYS A 9 -23.99 -7.26 14.09
C LYS A 9 -24.78 -8.14 15.04
N GLY A 10 -24.35 -8.19 16.30
CA GLY A 10 -24.88 -9.07 17.32
C GLY A 10 -23.97 -10.27 17.59
N THR A 11 -23.82 -10.60 18.87
CA THR A 11 -23.02 -11.73 19.36
C THR A 11 -23.88 -12.74 20.13
N ASN A 12 -25.20 -12.56 20.10
CA ASN A 12 -26.13 -13.40 20.86
C ASN A 12 -26.38 -14.74 20.14
N LEU A 13 -25.94 -15.81 20.78
CA LEU A 13 -26.12 -17.19 20.29
C LEU A 13 -27.59 -17.63 20.24
N SER A 14 -28.49 -16.99 20.99
CA SER A 14 -29.90 -17.40 21.07
C SER A 14 -30.77 -16.90 19.91
N ASP A 15 -30.28 -15.93 19.12
CA ASP A 15 -31.08 -15.25 18.10
C ASP A 15 -30.26 -14.99 16.83
N LEU A 16 -29.83 -16.08 16.19
CA LEU A 16 -29.03 -16.03 14.95
C LEU A 16 -29.82 -15.50 13.74
N ASP A 17 -31.15 -15.45 13.83
CA ASP A 17 -32.04 -14.98 12.75
C ASP A 17 -32.05 -13.45 12.62
N LEU A 18 -31.63 -12.73 13.66
CA LEU A 18 -31.53 -11.27 13.66
C LEU A 18 -30.11 -10.75 13.40
N LEU A 19 -29.15 -11.63 13.10
CA LEU A 19 -27.78 -11.23 12.81
C LEU A 19 -27.69 -10.61 11.41
N ASN A 20 -27.33 -9.32 11.34
CA ASN A 20 -26.90 -8.74 10.08
C ASN A 20 -25.45 -9.18 9.82
N ILE A 21 -25.26 -9.87 8.69
CA ILE A 21 -23.98 -10.44 8.28
C ILE A 21 -23.51 -9.69 7.03
N TYR A 22 -22.32 -9.13 7.11
CA TYR A 22 -21.64 -8.46 6.01
C TYR A 22 -20.36 -9.25 5.72
N SER A 23 -20.00 -9.42 4.46
CA SER A 23 -18.78 -10.15 4.09
C SER A 23 -18.21 -9.67 2.77
N TYR A 24 -16.90 -9.82 2.61
CA TYR A 24 -16.16 -9.40 1.42
C TYR A 24 -14.93 -10.30 1.20
N PRO A 25 -14.57 -10.66 -0.06
CA PRO A 25 -15.17 -10.25 -1.33
C PRO A 25 -16.39 -11.09 -1.73
N SER A 26 -16.62 -12.22 -1.05
CA SER A 26 -17.69 -13.14 -1.39
C SER A 26 -18.61 -13.34 -0.19
N ASN A 27 -19.91 -13.52 -0.46
CA ASN A 27 -20.91 -13.88 0.55
C ASN A 27 -20.79 -15.36 0.95
N ILE A 28 -19.67 -15.71 1.59
CA ILE A 28 -19.34 -17.06 2.04
C ILE A 28 -20.15 -17.41 3.28
N ILE A 29 -20.43 -16.41 4.10
CA ILE A 29 -21.26 -16.54 5.28
C ILE A 29 -22.69 -16.16 4.89
N GLN A 30 -23.39 -17.08 4.24
CA GLN A 30 -24.83 -16.91 4.06
C GLN A 30 -25.55 -17.18 5.39
N ILE A 31 -26.66 -16.47 5.62
CA ILE A 31 -27.62 -16.68 6.72
C ILE A 31 -28.03 -18.17 6.88
N LYS A 32 -27.90 -18.98 5.82
CA LYS A 32 -28.19 -20.41 5.83
C LYS A 32 -27.17 -21.28 6.58
N ASN A 33 -25.96 -20.81 6.87
CA ASN A 33 -24.95 -21.58 7.61
C ASN A 33 -24.91 -21.21 9.10
N LYS A 34 -26.07 -21.31 9.76
CA LYS A 34 -26.23 -20.98 11.19
C LYS A 34 -25.27 -21.77 12.09
N GLU A 35 -24.96 -23.01 11.72
CA GLU A 35 -24.05 -23.86 12.47
C GLU A 35 -22.63 -23.30 12.47
N PHE A 36 -22.14 -22.82 11.33
CA PHE A 36 -20.82 -22.19 11.23
C PHE A 36 -20.73 -20.89 12.04
N ILE A 37 -21.75 -20.02 11.97
CA ILE A 37 -21.80 -18.79 12.78
C ILE A 37 -21.87 -19.09 14.27
N HIS A 38 -22.68 -20.07 14.65
CA HIS A 38 -22.76 -20.52 16.04
C HIS A 38 -21.40 -21.02 16.54
N GLN A 39 -20.68 -21.80 15.75
CA GLN A 39 -19.33 -22.27 16.08
C GLN A 39 -18.37 -21.08 16.29
N ILE A 40 -18.38 -20.09 15.39
CA ILE A 40 -17.53 -18.89 15.51
C ILE A 40 -17.78 -18.15 16.83
N LEU A 41 -19.05 -17.86 17.14
CA LEU A 41 -19.42 -17.10 18.34
C LEU A 41 -19.18 -17.92 19.62
N TYR A 42 -19.48 -19.22 19.60
CA TYR A 42 -19.27 -20.12 20.73
C TYR A 42 -17.78 -20.23 21.06
N THR A 43 -16.93 -20.52 20.07
CA THR A 43 -15.49 -20.73 20.25
C THR A 43 -14.80 -19.42 20.66
N HIS A 44 -15.21 -18.27 20.12
CA HIS A 44 -14.75 -16.97 20.59
C HIS A 44 -15.06 -16.76 22.09
N ASN A 45 -16.32 -16.97 22.48
CA ASN A 45 -16.77 -16.76 23.85
C ASN A 45 -16.11 -17.73 24.84
N ASP A 46 -15.93 -18.99 24.46
CA ASP A 46 -15.23 -19.99 25.27
C ASP A 46 -13.76 -19.58 25.50
N TYR A 47 -13.04 -19.20 24.44
CA TYR A 47 -11.67 -18.70 24.55
C TYR A 47 -11.59 -17.47 25.46
N ARG A 48 -12.48 -16.50 25.25
CA ARG A 48 -12.59 -15.28 26.06
C ARG A 48 -12.78 -15.60 27.54
N ASN A 49 -13.64 -16.56 27.87
CA ASN A 49 -13.91 -16.96 29.26
C ASN A 49 -12.71 -17.70 29.90
N ASN A 50 -12.04 -18.56 29.13
CA ASN A 50 -10.88 -19.32 29.60
C ASN A 50 -9.62 -18.44 29.77
N HIS A 51 -9.47 -17.38 28.97
CA HIS A 51 -8.31 -16.49 28.99
C HIS A 51 -8.50 -15.17 29.77
N LYS A 52 -9.72 -14.83 30.21
CA LYS A 52 -10.02 -13.67 31.08
C LYS A 52 -9.20 -13.62 32.39
N LYS A 53 -8.74 -14.76 32.92
CA LYS A 53 -7.89 -14.81 34.13
C LYS A 53 -6.43 -14.39 33.90
N LYS A 54 -5.95 -14.29 32.65
CA LYS A 54 -4.54 -13.93 32.31
C LYS A 54 -4.35 -12.48 31.85
N GLN A 55 -5.42 -11.71 31.64
CA GLN A 55 -5.38 -10.33 31.11
C GLN A 55 -5.66 -9.23 32.16
N ILE A 56 -5.54 -9.51 33.46
CA ILE A 56 -5.49 -8.44 34.48
C ILE A 56 -4.06 -7.87 34.51
N VAL A 57 -3.65 -7.23 33.42
CA VAL A 57 -2.55 -6.26 33.44
C VAL A 57 -3.21 -4.91 33.19
N ARG A 58 -3.24 -4.07 34.24
CA ARG A 58 -3.77 -2.72 34.18
C ARG A 58 -3.08 -1.99 33.03
N ALA A 59 -3.83 -1.66 31.98
CA ALA A 59 -3.39 -0.67 31.01
C ALA A 59 -3.17 0.64 31.78
N THR A 60 -1.90 1.02 31.94
CA THR A 60 -1.51 2.34 32.41
C THR A 60 -2.09 3.35 31.44
N GLN A 61 -3.04 4.13 31.92
CA GLN A 61 -3.58 5.28 31.22
C GLN A 61 -2.45 6.26 30.87
N SER A 62 -2.20 6.45 29.58
CA SER A 62 -1.45 7.60 29.08
C SER A 62 -2.26 8.28 27.99
N GLY A 63 -2.93 9.37 28.37
CA GLY A 63 -3.55 10.34 27.46
C GLY A 63 -5.06 10.18 27.27
N ASN A 64 -5.82 11.25 27.52
CA ASN A 64 -7.25 11.38 27.27
C ASN A 64 -7.57 11.31 25.75
N LYS A 65 -7.46 10.14 25.12
CA LYS A 65 -8.11 9.87 23.83
C LYS A 65 -9.44 9.19 24.09
N ILE A 66 -10.53 9.87 23.74
CA ILE A 66 -11.87 9.29 23.73
C ILE A 66 -11.94 8.46 22.46
N TYR A 67 -11.93 7.14 22.61
CA TYR A 67 -12.17 6.20 21.51
C TYR A 67 -13.68 6.07 21.32
N SER A 68 -14.14 6.11 20.06
CA SER A 68 -15.56 5.92 19.72
C SER A 68 -16.00 4.46 19.87
N TYR A 69 -15.07 3.51 19.65
CA TYR A 69 -15.31 2.07 19.72
C TYR A 69 -14.22 1.37 20.53
N VAL A 70 -14.62 0.44 21.41
CA VAL A 70 -13.74 -0.44 22.17
C VAL A 70 -13.45 -1.70 21.36
N ILE A 71 -12.19 -1.94 21.05
CA ILE A 71 -11.74 -3.10 20.27
C ILE A 71 -11.08 -4.10 21.23
N GLU A 72 -11.56 -5.34 21.28
CA GLU A 72 -11.01 -6.41 22.12
C GLU A 72 -9.80 -7.10 21.48
N GLU A 73 -9.11 -7.99 22.21
CA GLU A 73 -8.02 -8.78 21.64
C GLU A 73 -8.55 -9.84 20.65
N PRO A 74 -7.92 -10.00 19.47
CA PRO A 74 -8.37 -10.97 18.49
C PRO A 74 -8.09 -12.42 18.95
N VAL A 75 -9.07 -13.28 18.69
CA VAL A 75 -9.16 -14.68 19.09
C VAL A 75 -9.03 -15.58 17.86
N PRO A 76 -8.03 -16.47 17.81
CA PRO A 76 -7.83 -17.40 16.70
C PRO A 76 -8.69 -18.65 16.89
N GLN A 77 -9.21 -19.15 15.78
CA GLN A 77 -10.14 -20.26 15.74
C GLN A 77 -9.85 -21.14 14.52
N LEU A 78 -9.94 -22.46 14.68
CA LEU A 78 -9.90 -23.41 13.58
C LEU A 78 -11.28 -24.04 13.45
N ILE A 79 -12.04 -23.62 12.45
CA ILE A 79 -13.43 -24.04 12.25
C ILE A 79 -13.56 -24.67 10.87
N THR A 80 -14.03 -25.92 10.79
CA THR A 80 -14.22 -26.65 9.52
C THR A 80 -12.97 -26.68 8.63
N GLY A 81 -11.78 -26.62 9.23
CA GLY A 81 -10.50 -26.56 8.50
C GLY A 81 -10.17 -25.20 7.89
N LEU A 82 -10.88 -24.13 8.26
CA LEU A 82 -10.54 -22.75 7.96
C LEU A 82 -9.90 -22.11 9.19
N ASN A 83 -8.83 -21.35 8.95
CA ASN A 83 -8.19 -20.53 9.97
C ASN A 83 -8.95 -19.21 10.06
N ILE A 84 -9.53 -18.91 11.21
CA ILE A 84 -10.37 -17.74 11.44
C ILE A 84 -9.78 -16.90 12.56
N TYR A 85 -9.76 -15.59 12.39
CA TYR A 85 -9.33 -14.66 13.43
C TYR A 85 -10.39 -13.61 13.71
N THR A 86 -10.99 -13.68 14.89
CA THR A 86 -12.16 -12.87 15.23
C THR A 86 -11.87 -11.89 16.34
N ILE A 87 -12.47 -10.71 16.26
CA ILE A 87 -12.34 -9.66 17.26
C ILE A 87 -13.73 -9.13 17.61
N TYR A 88 -13.92 -8.73 18.87
CA TYR A 88 -15.15 -8.07 19.28
C TYR A 88 -14.97 -6.55 19.34
N ILE A 89 -16.02 -5.84 18.90
CA ILE A 89 -16.14 -4.39 18.99
C ILE A 89 -17.31 -4.10 19.93
N ASP A 90 -17.06 -3.32 20.97
CA ASP A 90 -17.98 -2.99 22.06
C ASP A 90 -18.65 -4.20 22.74
N GLY A 91 -18.12 -5.41 22.50
CA GLY A 91 -18.68 -6.68 22.94
C GLY A 91 -19.96 -7.13 22.22
N THR A 92 -20.49 -6.32 21.30
CA THR A 92 -21.79 -6.54 20.64
C THR A 92 -21.66 -6.87 19.16
N MET A 93 -20.56 -6.49 18.53
CA MET A 93 -20.26 -6.80 17.13
C MET A 93 -18.98 -7.64 17.05
N SER A 94 -18.88 -8.45 16.00
CA SER A 94 -17.66 -9.20 15.72
C SER A 94 -17.18 -8.99 14.30
N ILE A 95 -15.89 -8.75 14.13
CA ILE A 95 -15.25 -8.78 12.81
C ILE A 95 -14.34 -10.00 12.77
N GLY A 96 -14.36 -10.73 11.66
CA GLY A 96 -13.53 -11.91 11.50
C GLY A 96 -12.82 -11.98 10.16
N LEU A 97 -11.56 -12.40 10.21
CA LEU A 97 -10.72 -12.74 9.06
C LEU A 97 -10.82 -14.24 8.83
N ILE A 98 -10.93 -14.65 7.57
CA ILE A 98 -10.89 -16.05 7.15
C ILE A 98 -9.69 -16.21 6.23
N PHE A 99 -8.81 -17.14 6.55
CA PHE A 99 -7.63 -17.45 5.75
C PHE A 99 -7.77 -18.80 5.05
N GLU A 100 -7.16 -18.92 3.88
CA GLU A 100 -6.98 -20.21 3.22
C GLU A 100 -6.05 -21.11 4.05
N LYS A 101 -6.17 -22.44 3.86
CA LYS A 101 -5.37 -23.42 4.59
C LYS A 101 -3.87 -23.11 4.43
N ASP A 102 -3.14 -23.25 5.54
CA ASP A 102 -1.70 -23.06 5.75
C ASP A 102 -1.23 -21.67 6.23
N ASP A 103 -2.04 -20.61 6.17
CA ASP A 103 -1.67 -19.31 6.75
C ASP A 103 -1.88 -19.28 8.27
N ASN A 104 -0.93 -18.71 9.01
CA ASN A 104 -1.04 -18.48 10.44
C ASN A 104 -1.72 -17.12 10.74
N PRO A 105 -2.92 -17.09 11.34
CA PRO A 105 -3.63 -15.83 11.59
C PRO A 105 -2.94 -14.89 12.56
N TYR A 106 -2.09 -15.43 13.45
CA TYR A 106 -1.33 -14.62 14.41
C TYR A 106 -0.38 -13.63 13.74
N ASP A 107 0.12 -13.96 12.54
CA ASP A 107 1.06 -13.11 11.81
C ASP A 107 0.38 -11.78 11.37
N TYR A 108 -0.95 -11.76 11.31
CA TYR A 108 -1.76 -10.60 10.93
C TYR A 108 -2.30 -9.81 12.13
N LYS A 109 -1.96 -10.18 13.37
CA LYS A 109 -2.54 -9.58 14.58
C LYS A 109 -2.35 -8.07 14.64
N ASP A 110 -1.12 -7.61 14.52
CA ASP A 110 -0.79 -6.21 14.74
C ASP A 110 -1.40 -5.33 13.64
N ILE A 111 -1.30 -5.75 12.37
CA ILE A 111 -1.91 -5.01 11.26
C ILE A 111 -3.44 -4.97 11.37
N PHE A 112 -4.08 -6.05 11.83
CA PHE A 112 -5.52 -6.11 11.97
C PHE A 112 -6.01 -5.12 13.04
N LEU A 113 -5.33 -5.08 14.19
CA LEU A 113 -5.63 -4.13 15.27
C LEU A 113 -5.35 -2.68 14.86
N ASP A 114 -4.20 -2.43 14.24
CA ASP A 114 -3.80 -1.08 13.81
C ASP A 114 -4.82 -0.47 12.83
N LEU A 115 -5.24 -1.24 11.82
CA LEU A 115 -6.22 -0.78 10.84
C LEU A 115 -7.60 -0.56 11.45
N LEU A 116 -8.05 -1.44 12.36
CA LEU A 116 -9.33 -1.24 13.05
C LEU A 116 -9.33 0.03 13.91
N HIS A 117 -8.24 0.29 14.65
CA HIS A 117 -8.10 1.54 15.38
C HIS A 117 -8.03 2.75 14.45
N GLU A 118 -7.39 2.64 13.28
CA GLU A 118 -7.34 3.71 12.29
C GLU A 118 -8.74 4.07 11.77
N TYR A 119 -9.48 3.08 11.26
CA TYR A 119 -10.79 3.32 10.64
C TYR A 119 -11.89 3.66 11.65
N LEU A 120 -11.95 2.96 12.78
CA LEU A 120 -13.06 3.14 13.73
C LEU A 120 -12.86 4.33 14.67
N ASN A 121 -11.60 4.64 15.01
CA ASN A 121 -11.30 5.54 16.12
C ASN A 121 -10.47 6.77 15.76
N ILE A 122 -9.87 6.83 14.57
CA ILE A 122 -9.06 7.98 14.12
C ILE A 122 -9.76 8.73 12.99
N GLU A 123 -10.37 8.05 12.03
CA GLU A 123 -11.20 8.69 11.00
C GLU A 123 -12.49 9.26 11.62
N THR A 124 -12.74 10.55 11.41
CA THR A 124 -13.85 11.26 12.06
C THR A 124 -15.20 10.89 11.45
N ASN A 125 -16.19 10.56 12.29
CA ASN A 125 -17.61 10.31 11.97
C ASN A 125 -17.97 8.91 11.43
N PHE A 126 -17.15 7.88 11.65
CA PHE A 126 -17.49 6.51 11.24
C PHE A 126 -18.63 5.90 12.09
N SER A 127 -19.64 5.35 11.42
CA SER A 127 -20.84 4.75 11.98
C SER A 127 -20.98 3.29 11.57
N LEU A 128 -20.90 2.39 12.55
CA LEU A 128 -21.24 0.97 12.35
C LEU A 128 -22.75 0.73 12.18
N ASP A 129 -23.58 1.77 12.16
CA ASP A 129 -25.01 1.64 11.85
C ASP A 129 -25.31 1.76 10.35
N ASP A 130 -24.42 2.36 9.56
CA ASP A 130 -24.58 2.53 8.11
C ASP A 130 -23.99 1.33 7.34
N ASP A 131 -24.84 0.67 6.54
CA ASP A 131 -24.46 -0.51 5.75
C ASP A 131 -23.36 -0.18 4.72
N VAL A 132 -23.40 1.01 4.12
CA VAL A 132 -22.40 1.45 3.12
C VAL A 132 -21.06 1.69 3.80
N GLU A 133 -21.04 2.27 5.00
CA GLU A 133 -19.81 2.47 5.75
C GLU A 133 -19.19 1.14 6.21
N ILE A 134 -20.02 0.16 6.59
CA ILE A 134 -19.56 -1.19 6.91
C ILE A 134 -18.94 -1.88 5.70
N GLU A 135 -19.59 -1.83 4.53
CA GLU A 135 -19.02 -2.40 3.31
C GLU A 135 -17.66 -1.76 2.98
N ASN A 136 -17.57 -0.42 3.04
CA ASN A 136 -16.33 0.31 2.80
C ASN A 136 -15.24 -0.05 3.82
N LEU A 137 -15.59 -0.23 5.09
CA LEU A 137 -14.67 -0.70 6.13
C LEU A 137 -14.16 -2.10 5.80
N LEU A 138 -15.04 -3.05 5.49
CA LEU A 138 -14.65 -4.42 5.16
C LEU A 138 -13.73 -4.48 3.95
N ILE A 139 -14.05 -3.72 2.89
CA ILE A 139 -13.19 -3.60 1.70
C ILE A 139 -11.82 -3.05 2.09
N SER A 140 -11.78 -1.96 2.85
CA SER A 140 -10.54 -1.30 3.25
C SER A 140 -9.65 -2.18 4.12
N LEU A 141 -10.25 -2.87 5.10
CA LEU A 141 -9.56 -3.83 5.95
C LEU A 141 -9.05 -5.02 5.14
N PHE A 142 -9.89 -5.61 4.28
CA PHE A 142 -9.51 -6.75 3.45
C PHE A 142 -8.28 -6.44 2.61
N ILE A 143 -8.30 -5.30 1.91
CA ILE A 143 -7.18 -4.92 1.05
C ILE A 143 -5.93 -4.60 1.90
N GLY A 144 -6.08 -3.85 2.99
CA GLY A 144 -4.97 -3.49 3.87
C GLY A 144 -4.25 -4.69 4.47
N ILE A 145 -5.01 -5.69 4.93
CA ILE A 145 -4.49 -6.92 5.55
C ILE A 145 -3.86 -7.82 4.48
N ARG A 146 -4.50 -7.98 3.32
CA ARG A 146 -3.95 -8.77 2.21
C ARG A 146 -2.62 -8.19 1.72
N ARG A 147 -2.52 -6.86 1.59
CA ARG A 147 -1.27 -6.17 1.25
C ARG A 147 -0.17 -6.46 2.28
N HIS A 148 -0.48 -6.40 3.58
CA HIS A 148 0.49 -6.75 4.61
C HIS A 148 0.95 -8.20 4.50
N GLY A 149 0.02 -9.11 4.17
CA GLY A 149 0.34 -10.49 3.81
C GLY A 149 1.37 -10.58 2.72
N ASP A 150 1.16 -9.88 1.61
CA ASP A 150 2.06 -9.90 0.44
C ASP A 150 3.42 -9.23 0.73
N GLU A 151 3.42 -8.11 1.44
CA GLU A 151 4.61 -7.28 1.66
C GLU A 151 5.51 -7.76 2.81
N VAL A 152 4.92 -8.40 3.83
CA VAL A 152 5.61 -8.71 5.10
C VAL A 152 5.67 -10.22 5.36
N ILE A 153 4.55 -10.92 5.25
CA ILE A 153 4.44 -12.33 5.69
C ILE A 153 4.90 -13.29 4.59
N ASN A 154 4.40 -13.09 3.37
CA ASN A 154 4.78 -13.84 2.18
C ASN A 154 6.10 -13.36 1.58
N LYS A 155 6.69 -12.29 2.14
CA LYS A 155 8.06 -11.91 1.84
C LYS A 155 8.94 -13.09 2.25
N LYS A 156 9.54 -13.79 1.27
CA LYS A 156 10.68 -14.66 1.56
C LYS A 156 11.61 -13.86 2.47
N PRO A 157 12.07 -14.42 3.60
CA PRO A 157 12.94 -13.68 4.51
C PRO A 157 14.01 -13.06 3.63
N GLN A 158 14.00 -11.73 3.57
CA GLN A 158 15.16 -11.03 3.07
C GLN A 158 16.22 -11.50 4.03
N LEU A 159 17.15 -12.34 3.54
CA LEU A 159 18.48 -12.38 4.13
C LEU A 159 18.76 -10.93 4.46
N GLU A 160 18.93 -10.61 5.75
CA GLU A 160 19.64 -9.41 6.13
C GLU A 160 20.98 -9.55 5.44
N TYR A 161 21.03 -9.12 4.18
CA TYR A 161 22.25 -8.90 3.48
C TYR A 161 22.85 -7.75 4.28
N HIS A 162 23.76 -8.11 5.18
CA HIS A 162 24.88 -7.24 5.49
C HIS A 162 25.53 -6.91 4.14
N TYR A 163 25.01 -5.90 3.46
CA TYR A 163 25.60 -5.42 2.22
C TYR A 163 26.87 -4.69 2.62
N GLU A 164 27.99 -5.40 2.52
CA GLU A 164 29.32 -4.79 2.44
C GLU A 164 29.50 -4.02 1.10
N ASN A 165 28.60 -4.23 0.13
CA ASN A 165 28.64 -3.61 -1.19
C ASN A 165 27.97 -2.23 -1.22
N GLU A 166 28.58 -1.27 -1.91
CA GLU A 166 27.98 0.02 -2.25
C GLU A 166 26.69 -0.19 -3.06
N PHE A 167 25.64 0.59 -2.76
CA PHE A 167 24.39 0.60 -3.50
C PHE A 167 24.10 1.97 -4.10
N THR A 168 23.36 1.99 -5.20
CA THR A 168 22.85 3.23 -5.80
C THR A 168 21.48 3.55 -5.21
N LYS A 169 21.39 4.63 -4.44
CA LYS A 169 20.12 5.14 -3.91
C LYS A 169 19.34 5.87 -5.01
N VAL A 170 18.15 5.34 -5.32
CA VAL A 170 17.17 5.97 -6.22
C VAL A 170 16.02 6.53 -5.40
N PHE A 171 15.82 7.84 -5.44
CA PHE A 171 14.67 8.49 -4.85
C PHE A 171 13.51 8.52 -5.84
N LEU A 172 12.47 7.72 -5.57
CA LEU A 172 11.28 7.60 -6.41
C LEU A 172 10.14 8.44 -5.83
N PHE A 173 9.75 9.50 -6.55
CA PHE A 173 8.72 10.44 -6.11
C PHE A 173 7.80 10.89 -7.25
N GLY A 174 6.71 11.55 -6.86
CA GLY A 174 5.57 11.83 -7.72
C GLY A 174 4.29 11.83 -6.91
N ILE A 175 3.25 12.50 -7.39
CA ILE A 175 1.95 12.52 -6.71
C ILE A 175 1.38 11.10 -6.56
N ASP A 176 0.37 10.94 -5.71
CA ASP A 176 -0.33 9.67 -5.52
C ASP A 176 -0.91 9.14 -6.85
N GLU A 177 -1.11 7.82 -6.93
CA GLU A 177 -1.72 7.11 -8.08
C GLU A 177 -0.97 7.14 -9.41
N VAL A 178 0.23 7.74 -9.48
CA VAL A 178 1.06 7.73 -10.71
C VAL A 178 1.73 6.38 -11.03
N GLY A 179 1.66 5.41 -10.11
CA GLY A 179 2.20 4.04 -10.32
C GLY A 179 3.61 3.77 -9.78
N LYS A 180 4.08 4.52 -8.78
CA LYS A 180 5.42 4.34 -8.17
C LYS A 180 5.64 2.96 -7.57
N THR A 181 4.76 2.54 -6.66
CA THR A 181 4.83 1.22 -6.02
C THR A 181 4.69 0.10 -7.05
N SER A 182 3.78 0.26 -8.01
CA SER A 182 3.63 -0.69 -9.13
C SER A 182 4.89 -0.81 -9.98
N LEU A 183 5.60 0.30 -10.21
CA LEU A 183 6.86 0.29 -10.96
C LEU A 183 7.92 -0.53 -10.21
N VAL A 184 8.12 -0.26 -8.91
CA VAL A 184 9.10 -1.00 -8.09
C VAL A 184 8.74 -2.48 -8.03
N HIS A 185 7.46 -2.81 -7.87
CA HIS A 185 6.98 -4.20 -7.91
C HIS A 185 7.29 -4.87 -9.26
N ARG A 186 7.01 -4.18 -10.38
CA ARG A 186 7.26 -4.70 -11.72
C ARG A 186 8.74 -4.97 -11.95
N ILE A 187 9.62 -4.01 -11.62
CA ILE A 187 11.07 -4.19 -11.74
C ILE A 187 11.53 -5.40 -10.90
N LYS A 188 11.02 -5.54 -9.68
CA LYS A 188 11.44 -6.60 -8.76
C LYS A 188 10.97 -8.00 -9.16
N THR A 189 9.73 -8.12 -9.63
CA THR A 189 9.07 -9.42 -9.81
C THR A 189 8.90 -9.81 -11.27
N GLY A 190 9.00 -8.85 -12.19
CA GLY A 190 8.57 -9.02 -13.59
C GLY A 190 7.06 -8.98 -13.76
N ASP A 191 6.26 -8.95 -12.68
CA ASP A 191 4.80 -9.04 -12.72
C ASP A 191 4.10 -7.72 -12.36
N PHE A 192 2.90 -7.52 -12.91
CA PHE A 192 1.98 -6.46 -12.49
C PHE A 192 0.82 -7.08 -11.76
N ASN A 193 0.55 -6.56 -10.58
CA ASN A 193 -0.55 -7.00 -9.77
C ASN A 193 -1.64 -5.93 -9.80
N ASP A 194 -2.75 -6.27 -10.44
CA ASP A 194 -3.92 -5.39 -10.53
C ASP A 194 -4.38 -4.94 -9.14
N ASN A 195 -4.17 -5.72 -8.08
CA ASN A 195 -4.68 -5.41 -6.74
C ASN A 195 -3.92 -4.31 -5.96
N PHE A 196 -2.89 -3.67 -6.56
CA PHE A 196 -2.19 -2.53 -5.95
C PHE A 196 -2.97 -1.21 -6.09
N PHE A 197 -4.20 -1.16 -5.58
CA PHE A 197 -5.04 0.06 -5.60
C PHE A 197 -4.96 0.89 -4.30
N THR A 198 -4.42 0.33 -3.21
CA THR A 198 -4.36 1.06 -1.94
C THR A 198 -3.22 2.07 -1.91
N PRO A 199 -3.51 3.35 -1.61
CA PRO A 199 -2.48 4.37 -1.50
C PRO A 199 -1.36 4.00 -0.52
N THR A 200 -0.12 4.24 -0.94
CA THR A 200 1.09 4.08 -0.11
C THR A 200 1.05 5.09 1.04
N ARG A 201 1.04 4.61 2.29
CA ARG A 201 1.01 5.43 3.53
C ARG A 201 2.38 5.49 4.25
N LYS A 202 3.19 4.43 4.12
CA LYS A 202 4.58 4.33 4.64
C LYS A 202 5.56 4.36 3.47
N PHE A 203 6.77 4.88 3.68
CA PHE A 203 7.82 4.79 2.65
C PHE A 203 8.30 3.34 2.58
N ASN A 204 8.60 2.87 1.38
CA ASN A 204 9.13 1.52 1.16
C ASN A 204 10.54 1.61 0.58
N ILE A 205 11.42 0.70 0.97
CA ILE A 205 12.78 0.58 0.42
C ILE A 205 12.90 -0.83 -0.14
N GLU A 206 13.09 -0.91 -1.45
CA GLU A 206 13.33 -2.17 -2.14
C GLU A 206 14.72 -2.20 -2.74
N TYR A 207 15.49 -3.20 -2.34
CA TYR A 207 16.80 -3.50 -2.89
C TYR A 207 16.61 -4.47 -4.06
N ILE A 208 17.03 -4.06 -5.24
CA ILE A 208 16.94 -4.83 -6.47
C ILE A 208 18.34 -4.95 -7.07
N GLN A 209 18.76 -6.19 -7.32
CA GLN A 209 20.01 -6.47 -8.01
C GLN A 209 19.77 -6.35 -9.52
N GLU A 210 20.44 -5.39 -10.15
CA GLU A 210 20.39 -5.13 -11.59
C GLU A 210 21.80 -5.30 -12.14
N ASP A 211 22.03 -6.36 -12.93
CA ASP A 211 23.35 -6.79 -13.36
C ASP A 211 24.35 -6.90 -12.18
N GLU A 212 25.46 -6.18 -12.24
CA GLU A 212 26.51 -6.14 -11.20
C GLU A 212 26.27 -5.06 -10.13
N SER A 213 25.17 -4.30 -10.24
CA SER A 213 24.89 -3.16 -9.35
C SER A 213 23.67 -3.40 -8.47
N LEU A 214 23.77 -3.00 -7.21
CA LEU A 214 22.65 -3.00 -6.27
C LEU A 214 21.96 -1.65 -6.28
N ILE A 215 20.67 -1.62 -6.57
CA ILE A 215 19.85 -0.40 -6.56
C ILE A 215 18.88 -0.45 -5.39
N ALA A 216 18.84 0.62 -4.60
CA ALA A 216 17.87 0.81 -3.54
C ALA A 216 16.81 1.83 -3.99
N TYR A 217 15.60 1.35 -4.30
CA TYR A 217 14.47 2.20 -4.64
C TYR A 217 13.74 2.67 -3.38
N TRP A 218 13.78 3.97 -3.14
CA TRP A 218 13.06 4.64 -2.06
C TRP A 218 11.72 5.12 -2.57
N ASP A 219 10.69 4.26 -2.49
CA ASP A 219 9.33 4.56 -2.90
C ASP A 219 8.60 5.40 -1.85
N MET A 220 8.29 6.64 -2.22
CA MET A 220 7.71 7.62 -1.31
C MET A 220 6.19 7.75 -1.48
N PRO A 221 5.43 7.90 -0.38
CA PRO A 221 3.99 8.12 -0.45
C PRO A 221 3.67 9.43 -1.17
N GLY A 222 2.73 9.37 -2.12
CA GLY A 222 2.41 10.50 -3.01
C GLY A 222 1.30 11.43 -2.53
N GLN A 223 0.53 11.03 -1.51
CA GLN A 223 -0.63 11.79 -1.02
C GLN A 223 -0.19 13.08 -0.34
N ILE A 224 -0.95 14.17 -0.51
CA ILE A 224 -0.65 15.51 0.01
C ILE A 224 -0.17 15.48 1.47
N LEU A 225 -0.87 14.74 2.35
CA LEU A 225 -0.55 14.61 3.77
C LEU A 225 0.87 14.08 4.05
N PHE A 226 1.41 13.26 3.16
CA PHE A 226 2.69 12.58 3.36
C PHE A 226 3.85 13.16 2.55
N ARG A 227 3.62 14.12 1.64
CA ARG A 227 4.69 14.73 0.81
C ARG A 227 5.76 15.48 1.60
N LYS A 228 5.49 15.83 2.86
CA LYS A 228 6.52 16.35 3.79
C LYS A 228 7.64 15.34 4.01
N LYS A 229 7.34 14.03 3.94
CA LYS A 229 8.33 12.95 4.10
C LYS A 229 9.35 12.88 2.97
N TRP A 230 9.03 13.44 1.78
CA TRP A 230 9.94 13.47 0.63
C TRP A 230 11.28 14.13 0.95
N LEU A 231 11.30 15.08 1.88
CA LEU A 231 12.53 15.76 2.31
C LEU A 231 13.53 14.81 2.99
N PHE A 232 13.04 13.77 3.67
CA PHE A 232 13.91 12.75 4.26
C PHE A 232 14.37 11.75 3.20
N GLY A 233 13.46 11.34 2.30
CA GLY A 233 13.79 10.37 1.26
C GLY A 233 14.85 10.87 0.28
N MET A 234 14.84 12.17 -0.06
CA MET A 234 15.73 12.75 -1.07
C MET A 234 17.19 12.89 -0.63
N GLN A 235 17.47 12.92 0.67
CA GLN A 235 18.84 13.10 1.20
C GLN A 235 19.77 11.98 0.71
N ASP A 236 20.99 12.33 0.33
CA ASP A 236 22.03 11.39 -0.12
C ASP A 236 21.61 10.50 -1.31
N SER A 237 20.68 10.97 -2.14
CA SER A 237 20.25 10.22 -3.33
C SER A 237 21.30 10.30 -4.42
N ASN A 238 21.66 9.16 -5.00
CA ASN A 238 22.53 9.11 -6.17
C ASN A 238 21.77 9.40 -7.47
N PHE A 239 20.45 9.15 -7.46
CA PHE A 239 19.60 9.29 -8.63
C PHE A 239 18.17 9.66 -8.25
N LEU A 240 17.48 10.40 -9.12
CA LEU A 240 16.08 10.79 -8.93
C LEU A 240 15.20 10.15 -10.02
N ILE A 241 14.05 9.59 -9.63
CA ILE A 241 12.98 9.24 -10.57
C ILE A 241 11.74 10.02 -10.19
N TYR A 242 11.23 10.80 -11.16
CA TYR A 242 9.96 11.51 -11.02
C TYR A 242 8.91 10.91 -11.94
N MET A 243 7.80 10.42 -11.38
CA MET A 243 6.71 9.82 -12.16
C MET A 243 5.51 10.76 -12.30
N ILE A 244 4.95 10.81 -13.51
CA ILE A 244 3.75 11.56 -13.90
C ILE A 244 2.73 10.57 -14.46
N ASP A 245 1.49 10.64 -14.02
CA ASP A 245 0.36 10.00 -14.72
C ASP A 245 -0.02 10.87 -15.92
N ILE A 246 0.36 10.48 -17.13
CA ILE A 246 0.11 11.31 -18.31
C ILE A 246 -1.37 11.32 -18.73
N ALA A 247 -2.14 10.32 -18.32
CA ALA A 247 -3.57 10.22 -18.64
C ALA A 247 -4.40 11.16 -17.74
N ASN A 248 -3.88 11.55 -16.57
CA ASN A 248 -4.56 12.43 -15.64
C ASN A 248 -4.09 13.89 -15.75
N GLN A 249 -4.44 14.55 -16.87
CA GLN A 249 -4.07 15.93 -17.14
C GLN A 249 -4.62 16.94 -16.11
N LEU A 250 -5.74 16.62 -15.45
CA LEU A 250 -6.35 17.47 -14.41
C LEU A 250 -5.42 17.71 -13.22
N ARG A 251 -4.48 16.79 -12.97
CA ARG A 251 -3.51 16.87 -11.86
C ARG A 251 -2.13 17.40 -12.29
N PHE A 252 -1.97 17.85 -13.53
CA PHE A 252 -0.66 18.31 -14.02
C PHE A 252 -0.14 19.55 -13.29
N GLU A 253 -1.00 20.51 -12.92
CA GLU A 253 -0.57 21.68 -12.14
C GLU A 253 -0.04 21.28 -10.76
N GLU A 254 -0.72 20.35 -10.09
CA GLU A 254 -0.27 19.78 -8.81
C GLU A 254 1.08 19.07 -8.98
N ALA A 255 1.19 18.21 -9.99
CA ALA A 255 2.41 17.49 -10.32
C ALA A 255 3.58 18.47 -10.61
N LYS A 256 3.38 19.46 -11.48
CA LYS A 256 4.39 20.47 -11.84
C LYS A 256 4.86 21.24 -10.61
N LYS A 257 3.94 21.68 -9.76
CA LYS A 257 4.26 22.40 -8.53
C LYS A 257 5.16 21.55 -7.62
N GLU A 258 4.80 20.29 -7.40
CA GLU A 258 5.55 19.38 -6.53
C GLU A 258 6.92 18.98 -7.11
N PHE A 259 6.99 18.77 -8.44
CA PHE A 259 8.23 18.57 -9.18
C PHE A 259 9.24 19.69 -8.91
N TRP A 260 8.85 20.93 -9.21
CA TRP A 260 9.73 22.09 -9.02
C TRP A 260 10.00 22.39 -7.55
N ARG A 261 9.07 22.07 -6.64
CA ARG A 261 9.29 22.21 -5.19
C ARG A 261 10.45 21.33 -4.69
N ILE A 262 10.58 20.13 -5.24
CA ILE A 262 11.68 19.22 -4.91
C ILE A 262 12.95 19.61 -5.67
N LEU A 263 12.89 19.83 -6.99
CA LEU A 263 14.09 20.09 -7.79
C LEU A 263 14.89 21.35 -7.41
N LYS A 264 14.25 22.29 -6.70
CA LYS A 264 14.89 23.52 -6.16
C LYS A 264 15.66 23.30 -4.85
N ARG A 265 15.66 22.08 -4.30
CA ARG A 265 16.34 21.74 -3.05
C ARG A 265 17.85 21.61 -3.27
N PHE A 266 18.62 22.15 -2.33
CA PHE A 266 20.08 22.20 -2.44
C PHE A 266 20.72 20.82 -2.20
N GLU A 267 20.04 19.99 -1.42
CA GLU A 267 20.44 18.64 -1.02
C GLU A 267 20.56 17.67 -2.21
N ILE A 268 19.95 18.01 -3.35
CA ILE A 268 19.93 17.21 -4.58
C ILE A 268 20.45 17.99 -5.80
N ILE A 269 21.28 19.01 -5.58
CA ILE A 269 22.01 19.69 -6.67
C ILE A 269 22.93 18.68 -7.35
N GLY A 270 23.02 18.72 -8.68
CA GLY A 270 23.87 17.81 -9.47
C GLY A 270 23.32 16.39 -9.61
N VAL A 271 22.39 15.96 -8.75
CA VAL A 271 21.80 14.61 -8.82
C VAL A 271 20.98 14.48 -10.11
N PRO A 272 21.29 13.50 -10.97
CA PRO A 272 20.61 13.33 -12.25
C PRO A 272 19.19 12.81 -12.05
N ILE A 273 18.31 13.09 -13.01
CA ILE A 273 16.88 12.77 -12.92
C ILE A 273 16.32 12.11 -14.18
N LEU A 274 15.63 10.98 -14.00
CA LEU A 274 14.74 10.41 -15.01
C LEU A 274 13.29 10.83 -14.73
N ILE A 275 12.67 11.47 -15.71
CA ILE A 275 11.26 11.83 -15.67
C ILE A 275 10.49 10.77 -16.45
N ILE A 276 9.49 10.17 -15.81
CA ILE A 276 8.69 9.10 -16.39
C ILE A 276 7.25 9.58 -16.58
N GLY A 277 6.80 9.61 -17.84
CA GLY A 277 5.38 9.71 -18.17
C GLY A 277 4.76 8.32 -18.23
N ASN A 278 4.07 7.91 -17.16
CA ASN A 278 3.48 6.58 -17.02
C ASN A 278 2.00 6.55 -17.44
N LYS A 279 1.50 5.36 -17.76
CA LYS A 279 0.14 5.06 -18.25
C LYS A 279 -0.11 5.51 -19.69
N VAL A 280 0.92 5.41 -20.54
CA VAL A 280 0.79 5.74 -21.97
C VAL A 280 -0.27 4.88 -22.67
N ASP A 281 -0.51 3.66 -22.18
CA ASP A 281 -1.55 2.75 -22.66
C ASP A 281 -2.95 3.35 -22.60
N LEU A 282 -3.21 4.28 -21.68
CA LEU A 282 -4.53 4.91 -21.53
C LEU A 282 -4.76 6.08 -22.50
N ILE A 283 -3.71 6.61 -23.13
CA ILE A 283 -3.79 7.73 -24.08
C ILE A 283 -3.60 7.24 -25.51
N ASN A 284 -2.74 6.25 -25.69
CA ASN A 284 -2.32 5.76 -26.98
C ASN A 284 -2.21 4.24 -26.95
N GLU A 285 -3.36 3.56 -27.03
CA GLU A 285 -3.46 2.09 -26.98
C GLU A 285 -2.56 1.40 -28.02
N ASN A 286 -2.36 2.02 -29.19
CA ASN A 286 -1.52 1.48 -30.28
C ASN A 286 -0.08 2.02 -30.30
N ILE A 287 0.29 2.91 -29.37
CA ILE A 287 1.64 3.50 -29.26
C ILE A 287 2.10 4.09 -30.60
N ASP A 288 1.26 4.90 -31.23
CA ASP A 288 1.61 5.69 -32.41
C ASP A 288 2.75 6.68 -32.08
N GLU A 289 3.90 6.55 -32.75
CA GLU A 289 5.09 7.36 -32.52
C GLU A 289 4.86 8.86 -32.73
N GLN A 290 4.03 9.24 -33.71
CA GLN A 290 3.76 10.65 -34.01
C GLN A 290 2.90 11.29 -32.91
N GLN A 291 1.96 10.54 -32.36
CA GLN A 291 1.17 10.98 -31.21
C GLN A 291 2.04 11.10 -29.95
N ILE A 292 2.93 10.13 -29.72
CA ILE A 292 3.89 10.16 -28.61
C ILE A 292 4.81 11.38 -28.68
N GLU A 293 5.31 11.71 -29.86
CA GLU A 293 6.18 12.89 -30.03
C GLU A 293 5.42 14.21 -29.82
N THR A 294 4.14 14.26 -30.21
CA THR A 294 3.28 15.41 -29.92
C THR A 294 3.05 15.56 -28.41
N LEU A 295 2.67 14.48 -27.73
CA LEU A 295 2.48 14.45 -26.29
C LEU A 295 3.76 14.82 -25.53
N ARG A 296 4.94 14.36 -26.00
CA ARG A 296 6.24 14.73 -25.44
C ARG A 296 6.42 16.24 -25.42
N LYS A 297 6.17 16.91 -26.55
CA LYS A 297 6.30 18.37 -26.68
C LYS A 297 5.34 19.12 -25.76
N GLU A 298 4.10 18.63 -25.61
CA GLU A 298 3.11 19.20 -24.70
C GLU A 298 3.57 19.11 -23.25
N ILE A 299 4.04 17.94 -22.81
CA ILE A 299 4.54 17.73 -21.45
C ILE A 299 5.79 18.58 -21.19
N TYR A 300 6.73 18.64 -22.14
CA TYR A 300 7.94 19.45 -22.02
C TYR A 300 7.57 20.91 -21.76
N LYS A 301 6.69 21.46 -22.61
CA LYS A 301 6.21 22.84 -22.50
C LYS A 301 5.43 23.07 -21.21
N PHE A 302 4.54 22.15 -20.83
CA PHE A 302 3.69 22.31 -19.65
C PHE A 302 4.52 22.31 -18.37
N PHE A 303 5.38 21.31 -18.19
CA PHE A 303 6.23 21.16 -17.00
C PHE A 303 7.44 22.09 -17.04
N GLU A 304 7.71 22.75 -18.17
CA GLU A 304 8.85 23.64 -18.42
C GLU A 304 10.19 22.91 -18.24
N LEU A 305 10.27 21.67 -18.72
CA LEU A 305 11.42 20.78 -18.49
C LEU A 305 12.73 21.36 -19.05
N GLU A 306 12.65 22.23 -20.06
CA GLU A 306 13.79 22.98 -20.60
C GLU A 306 14.45 23.91 -19.57
N LYS A 307 13.78 24.24 -18.47
CA LYS A 307 14.33 25.07 -17.38
C LYS A 307 15.14 24.26 -16.36
N ILE A 308 15.22 22.94 -16.51
CA ILE A 308 16.06 22.11 -15.65
C ILE A 308 17.53 22.47 -15.92
N THR A 309 18.22 22.86 -14.85
CA THR A 309 19.63 23.27 -14.88
C THR A 309 20.38 22.56 -13.75
N ASN A 310 21.71 22.51 -13.83
CA ASN A 310 22.59 21.95 -12.81
C ASN A 310 22.36 20.46 -12.51
N ARG A 311 21.87 19.69 -13.48
CA ARG A 311 21.78 18.22 -13.45
C ARG A 311 21.48 17.69 -14.85
N ASP A 312 21.96 16.48 -15.13
CA ASP A 312 21.54 15.74 -16.30
C ASP A 312 20.10 15.22 -16.12
N TRP A 313 19.34 15.17 -17.21
CA TRP A 313 17.98 14.65 -17.17
C TRP A 313 17.57 13.96 -18.46
N LYS A 314 16.64 13.03 -18.36
CA LYS A 314 15.95 12.40 -19.49
C LYS A 314 14.46 12.26 -19.22
N PHE A 315 13.68 12.06 -20.30
CA PHE A 315 12.26 11.78 -20.23
C PHE A 315 11.93 10.46 -20.95
N LEU A 316 11.13 9.60 -20.31
CA LEU A 316 10.73 8.30 -20.85
C LEU A 316 9.21 8.10 -20.68
N PHE A 317 8.54 7.64 -21.73
CA PHE A 317 7.16 7.15 -21.60
C PHE A 317 7.16 5.67 -21.23
N THR A 318 6.28 5.29 -20.31
CA THR A 318 6.16 3.91 -19.84
C THR A 318 4.69 3.49 -19.72
N SER A 319 4.46 2.19 -19.74
CA SER A 319 3.27 1.57 -19.16
C SER A 319 3.73 0.46 -18.25
N VAL A 320 3.66 0.69 -16.94
CA VAL A 320 3.95 -0.36 -15.94
C VAL A 320 3.01 -1.55 -16.09
N LYS A 321 1.76 -1.30 -16.47
CA LYS A 321 0.75 -2.34 -16.71
C LYS A 321 1.10 -3.21 -17.92
N MET A 322 1.47 -2.59 -19.04
CA MET A 322 1.77 -3.30 -20.29
C MET A 322 3.25 -3.69 -20.42
N ASP A 323 4.06 -3.48 -19.38
CA ASP A 323 5.51 -3.69 -19.39
C ASP A 323 6.25 -2.94 -20.51
N TYR A 324 5.74 -1.76 -20.86
CA TYR A 324 6.28 -0.95 -21.95
C TYR A 324 7.40 -0.03 -21.45
N ASN A 325 8.61 -0.16 -22.02
CA ASN A 325 9.84 0.58 -21.71
C ASN A 325 10.32 0.46 -20.25
N ILE A 326 9.94 -0.61 -19.53
CA ILE A 326 10.38 -0.81 -18.14
C ILE A 326 11.86 -1.18 -18.07
N ASP A 327 12.31 -2.04 -18.99
CA ASP A 327 13.72 -2.40 -19.25
C ASP A 327 14.63 -1.17 -19.43
N LYS A 328 14.15 -0.15 -20.16
CA LYS A 328 14.92 1.07 -20.43
C LYS A 328 15.14 1.94 -19.20
N ILE A 329 14.40 1.75 -18.10
CA ILE A 329 14.56 2.58 -16.90
C ILE A 329 15.96 2.37 -16.31
N THR A 330 16.34 1.12 -16.10
CA THR A 330 17.65 0.75 -15.54
C THR A 330 18.80 1.22 -16.44
N GLU A 331 18.67 1.04 -17.76
CA GLU A 331 19.64 1.57 -18.73
C GLU A 331 19.82 3.09 -18.61
N ASN A 332 18.72 3.83 -18.49
CA ASN A 332 18.78 5.29 -18.37
C ASN A 332 19.38 5.74 -17.03
N ILE A 333 19.14 5.01 -15.93
CA ILE A 333 19.79 5.26 -14.64
C ILE A 333 21.30 5.17 -14.80
N PHE A 334 21.82 4.06 -15.32
CA PHE A 334 23.26 3.87 -15.47
C PHE A 334 23.91 4.84 -16.45
N GLN A 335 23.25 5.15 -17.57
CA GLN A 335 23.76 6.13 -18.54
C GLN A 335 23.91 7.52 -17.91
N LEU A 336 22.91 7.97 -17.15
CA LEU A 336 22.91 9.29 -16.51
C LEU A 336 23.84 9.37 -15.29
N ILE A 337 24.07 8.27 -14.57
CA ILE A 337 25.08 8.24 -13.50
C ILE A 337 26.49 8.29 -14.10
N SER A 338 26.71 7.59 -15.21
CA SER A 338 28.03 7.51 -15.85
C SER A 338 28.46 8.83 -16.50
N SER A 339 27.52 9.61 -17.08
CA SER A 339 27.81 10.95 -17.62
C SER A 339 28.30 11.93 -16.56
N ASN A 340 27.76 11.82 -15.35
CA ASN A 340 28.10 12.69 -14.21
C ASN A 340 29.47 12.39 -13.58
N LYS A 341 30.09 11.23 -13.85
CA LYS A 341 31.44 10.89 -13.35
C LYS A 341 32.58 11.45 -14.22
N ILE A 342 32.27 12.01 -15.39
CA ILE A 342 33.26 12.43 -16.41
C ILE A 342 33.44 13.97 -16.44
N ASN A 343 32.61 14.72 -15.71
CA ASN A 343 32.75 16.18 -15.52
C ASN A 343 33.19 16.50 -14.10
#